data_AF-A0A962FZ18-F1
#
_entry.id   AF-A0A962FZ18-F1
#
_cell.length_a   1.000
_cell.length_b   1.000
_cell.length_c   1.000
_cell.angle_alpha   90.00
_cell.angle_beta   90.00
_cell.angle_gamma   90.00
#
_symmetry.space_group_name_H-M   'P 1'
#
loop_
_entity.id
_entity.type
_entity.pdbx_description
1 polymer ?
#
loop_
_entity_poly.entity_id
_entity_poly.type
_entity_poly.pdbx_seq_one_letter_code
_entity_poly.pdbx_strand_id
1 'polypeptide(L)'
;MRKTVIVVCLALFAAMFLSMPRTAQAKACYSPVEAEAEQGIRIHSELMVIGLNCQHMGAREGMNLYGQYRQFTADNGDLFAAYEKILLRYFKNAGYGDPEAQINTLRTGFANKISNDAAKMRPDVFCSRYAPRITKAAEMKQVDLRRWAATIYPSHPVSAPLCAGAAG
;
A
#
# COMPACT_ATOMS: atom_id res chain seq x y z
N MET A 1 44.30 51.78 -3.28
CA MET A 1 43.60 51.14 -4.42
C MET A 1 43.77 49.62 -4.49
N ARG A 2 44.93 49.05 -4.11
CA ARG A 2 45.18 47.58 -4.15
C ARG A 2 44.38 46.74 -3.12
N LYS A 3 43.99 47.34 -1.99
CA LYS A 3 43.23 46.66 -0.91
C LYS A 3 41.72 46.58 -1.20
N THR A 4 41.16 47.53 -1.94
CA THR A 4 39.73 47.57 -2.28
C THR A 4 39.34 46.53 -3.32
N VAL A 5 40.25 46.16 -4.24
CA VAL A 5 40.00 45.14 -5.28
C VAL A 5 39.91 43.72 -4.67
N ILE A 6 40.67 43.44 -3.61
CA ILE A 6 40.70 42.12 -2.96
C ILE A 6 39.38 41.84 -2.20
N VAL A 7 38.81 42.86 -1.55
CA VAL A 7 37.56 42.73 -0.78
C VAL A 7 36.35 42.49 -1.69
N VAL A 8 36.33 43.11 -2.88
CA VAL A 8 35.24 42.92 -3.86
C VAL A 8 35.26 41.52 -4.47
N CYS A 9 36.44 40.95 -4.75
CA CYS A 9 36.55 39.57 -5.25
C CYS A 9 36.15 38.51 -4.21
N LEU A 10 36.41 38.73 -2.92
CA LEU A 10 35.97 37.82 -1.86
C LEU A 10 34.46 37.85 -1.65
N ALA A 11 33.82 39.01 -1.79
CA ALA A 11 32.36 39.14 -1.66
C ALA A 11 31.61 38.46 -2.82
N LEU A 12 32.16 38.47 -4.03
CA LEU A 12 31.57 37.82 -5.21
C LEU A 12 31.68 36.28 -5.16
N PHE A 13 32.72 35.72 -4.54
CA PHE A 13 32.86 34.27 -4.37
C PHE A 13 31.92 33.68 -3.31
N ALA A 14 31.58 34.45 -2.26
CA ALA A 14 30.68 34.00 -1.20
C ALA A 14 29.21 33.89 -1.67
N ALA A 15 28.80 34.66 -2.68
CA ALA A 15 27.44 34.64 -3.20
C ALA A 15 27.12 33.42 -4.10
N MET A 16 28.13 32.70 -4.58
CA MET A 16 27.95 31.53 -5.46
C MET A 16 27.64 30.22 -4.71
N PHE A 17 27.85 30.15 -3.39
CA PHE A 17 27.61 28.94 -2.60
C PHE A 17 26.17 28.80 -2.08
N LEU A 18 25.32 29.82 -2.20
CA LEU A 18 23.93 29.80 -1.71
C LEU A 18 22.92 29.22 -2.72
N SER A 19 23.37 28.83 -3.92
CA SER A 19 22.52 28.29 -4.99
C SER A 19 22.59 26.77 -5.12
N MET A 20 23.02 26.04 -4.08
CA MET A 20 22.96 24.58 -4.13
C MET A 20 21.49 24.14 -4.24
N PRO A 21 21.09 23.43 -5.32
CA PRO A 21 19.77 22.83 -5.39
C PRO A 21 19.67 21.85 -4.23
N ARG A 22 18.68 22.04 -3.35
CA ARG A 22 18.33 21.03 -2.35
C ARG A 22 17.94 19.78 -3.14
N THR A 23 18.80 18.76 -3.14
CA THR A 23 18.44 17.44 -3.63
C THR A 23 17.20 17.03 -2.84
N ALA A 24 16.08 16.82 -3.55
CA ALA A 24 14.87 16.30 -2.94
C ALA A 24 15.23 14.93 -2.35
N GLN A 25 15.31 14.88 -1.02
CA GLN A 25 15.58 13.64 -0.32
C GLN A 25 14.43 12.68 -0.64
N ALA A 26 14.76 11.47 -1.08
CA ALA A 26 13.78 10.42 -1.33
C ALA A 26 12.83 10.31 -0.14
N LYS A 27 11.53 10.42 -0.40
CA LYS A 27 10.50 10.43 0.64
C LYS A 27 10.41 9.03 1.25
N ALA A 28 10.87 8.86 2.48
CA ALA A 28 10.93 7.57 3.18
C ALA A 28 9.67 7.23 4.00
N CYS A 29 8.56 7.95 3.78
CA CYS A 29 7.34 7.84 4.57
C CYS A 29 6.09 7.95 3.68
N TYR A 30 5.00 7.35 4.15
CA TYR A 30 3.69 7.44 3.52
C TYR A 30 2.90 8.66 3.97
N SER A 31 2.30 9.34 3.00
CA SER A 31 1.10 10.16 3.22
C SER A 31 -0.11 9.27 3.55
N PRO A 32 -1.22 9.82 4.07
CA PRO A 32 -2.41 9.04 4.37
C PRO A 32 -2.94 8.26 3.16
N VAL A 33 -2.89 8.86 1.98
CA VAL A 33 -3.37 8.22 0.74
C VAL A 33 -2.44 7.11 0.24
N GLU A 34 -1.13 7.21 0.49
CA GLU A 34 -0.16 6.15 0.19
C GLU A 34 -0.35 4.96 1.15
N ALA A 35 -0.62 5.25 2.42
CA ALA A 35 -0.95 4.23 3.41
C ALA A 35 -2.28 3.53 3.12
N GLU A 36 -3.34 4.28 2.81
CA GLU A 36 -4.64 3.75 2.35
C GLU A 36 -4.45 2.84 1.13
N ALA A 37 -3.64 3.28 0.15
CA ALA A 37 -3.37 2.51 -1.05
C ALA A 37 -2.71 1.16 -0.76
N GLU A 38 -1.69 1.13 0.10
CA GLU A 38 -1.06 -0.14 0.50
C GLU A 38 -2.09 -1.07 1.16
N GLN A 39 -2.93 -0.55 2.05
CA GLN A 39 -3.94 -1.37 2.70
C GLN A 39 -5.03 -1.84 1.76
N GLY A 40 -5.38 -1.06 0.74
CA GLY A 40 -6.23 -1.52 -0.34
C GLY A 40 -5.63 -2.73 -1.08
N ILE A 41 -4.34 -2.67 -1.41
CA ILE A 41 -3.63 -3.79 -2.05
C ILE A 41 -3.55 -5.00 -1.11
N ARG A 42 -3.33 -4.80 0.20
CA ARG A 42 -3.39 -5.87 1.21
C ARG A 42 -4.76 -6.54 1.21
N ILE A 43 -5.84 -5.78 1.41
CA ILE A 43 -7.21 -6.29 1.43
C ILE A 43 -7.49 -7.13 0.19
N HIS A 44 -7.17 -6.60 -0.98
CA HIS A 44 -7.38 -7.31 -2.25
C HIS A 44 -6.60 -8.63 -2.31
N SER A 45 -5.33 -8.61 -1.92
CA SER A 45 -4.45 -9.80 -1.95
C SER A 45 -4.88 -10.86 -0.94
N GLU A 46 -5.25 -10.46 0.28
CA GLU A 46 -5.71 -11.38 1.32
C GLU A 46 -7.05 -12.03 0.94
N LEU A 47 -8.03 -11.26 0.45
CA LEU A 47 -9.34 -11.79 0.06
C LEU A 47 -9.24 -12.77 -1.12
N MET A 48 -8.30 -12.57 -2.05
CA MET A 48 -8.02 -13.53 -3.13
C MET A 48 -7.63 -14.89 -2.55
N VAL A 49 -6.66 -14.92 -1.63
CA VAL A 49 -6.15 -16.16 -1.04
C VAL A 49 -7.23 -16.84 -0.19
N ILE A 50 -8.00 -16.08 0.59
CA ILE A 50 -9.11 -16.62 1.37
C ILE A 50 -10.15 -17.24 0.43
N GLY A 51 -10.50 -16.56 -0.67
CA GLY A 51 -11.52 -17.03 -1.61
C GLY A 51 -11.12 -18.35 -2.26
N LEU A 52 -9.86 -18.46 -2.68
CA LEU A 52 -9.30 -19.69 -3.24
C LEU A 52 -9.30 -20.83 -2.21
N ASN A 53 -8.81 -20.59 -1.00
CA ASN A 53 -8.68 -21.65 0.02
C ASN A 53 -10.03 -22.09 0.61
N CYS A 54 -11.03 -21.21 0.62
CA CYS A 54 -12.33 -21.50 1.23
C CYS A 54 -13.44 -21.86 0.26
N GLN A 55 -13.18 -21.83 -1.06
CA GLN A 55 -14.19 -22.10 -2.08
C GLN A 55 -14.95 -23.41 -1.86
N HIS A 56 -14.25 -24.51 -1.53
CA HIS A 56 -14.89 -25.81 -1.33
C HIS A 56 -15.79 -25.84 -0.08
N MET A 57 -15.43 -25.12 0.97
CA MET A 57 -16.23 -25.03 2.19
C MET A 57 -17.47 -24.16 1.95
N GLY A 58 -17.29 -22.99 1.32
CA GLY A 58 -18.40 -22.13 0.94
C GLY A 58 -19.40 -22.85 0.03
N ALA A 59 -18.93 -23.66 -0.92
CA ALA A 59 -19.81 -24.41 -1.82
C ALA A 59 -20.72 -25.40 -1.07
N ARG A 60 -20.29 -25.97 0.06
CA ARG A 60 -21.14 -26.84 0.91
C ARG A 60 -22.29 -26.07 1.56
N GLU A 61 -22.13 -24.77 1.72
CA GLU A 61 -23.12 -23.84 2.27
C GLU A 61 -23.86 -23.06 1.17
N GLY A 62 -23.71 -23.47 -0.10
CA GLY A 62 -24.35 -22.80 -1.25
C GLY A 62 -23.70 -21.47 -1.66
N MET A 63 -22.50 -21.16 -1.15
CA MET A 63 -21.77 -19.93 -1.45
C MET A 63 -20.68 -20.14 -2.52
N ASN A 64 -20.46 -19.12 -3.35
CA ASN A 64 -19.34 -19.05 -4.30
C ASN A 64 -18.36 -17.96 -3.85
N LEU A 65 -17.51 -18.26 -2.86
CA LEU A 65 -16.62 -17.27 -2.23
C LEU A 65 -15.60 -16.67 -3.19
N TYR A 66 -14.99 -17.47 -4.05
CA TYR A 66 -14.09 -16.95 -5.08
C TYR A 66 -14.85 -16.12 -6.12
N GLY A 67 -16.08 -16.50 -6.46
CA GLY A 67 -16.97 -15.69 -7.29
C GLY A 67 -17.27 -14.33 -6.67
N GLN A 68 -17.61 -14.28 -5.39
CA GLN A 68 -17.85 -13.05 -4.64
C GLN A 68 -16.59 -12.16 -4.58
N TYR A 69 -15.42 -12.75 -4.34
CA TYR A 69 -14.14 -12.04 -4.45
C TYR A 69 -13.96 -11.41 -5.84
N ARG A 70 -14.19 -12.16 -6.93
CA ARG A 70 -14.04 -11.63 -8.29
C ARG A 70 -15.02 -10.49 -8.56
N GLN A 71 -16.26 -10.59 -8.08
CA GLN A 71 -17.24 -9.52 -8.20
C GLN A 71 -16.79 -8.28 -7.43
N PHE A 72 -16.35 -8.45 -6.18
CA PHE A 72 -15.76 -7.37 -5.38
C PHE A 72 -14.60 -6.67 -6.10
N THR A 73 -13.70 -7.44 -6.72
CA THR A 73 -12.61 -6.89 -7.53
C THR A 73 -13.12 -6.13 -8.75
N ALA A 74 -14.12 -6.64 -9.46
CA ALA A 74 -14.71 -5.97 -10.62
C ALA A 74 -15.39 -4.65 -10.23
N ASP A 75 -16.20 -4.66 -9.16
CA ASP A 75 -16.94 -3.50 -8.67
C ASP A 75 -16.02 -2.37 -8.17
N ASN A 76 -14.79 -2.72 -7.76
CA ASN A 76 -13.81 -1.78 -7.22
C ASN A 76 -12.54 -1.65 -8.08
N GLY A 77 -12.58 -2.10 -9.34
CA GLY A 77 -11.41 -2.16 -10.22
C GLY A 77 -10.68 -0.82 -10.36
N ASP A 78 -11.43 0.26 -10.57
CA ASP A 78 -10.88 1.62 -10.70
C ASP A 78 -10.15 2.08 -9.43
N LEU A 79 -10.66 1.72 -8.25
CA LEU A 79 -10.03 2.06 -6.97
C LEU A 79 -8.71 1.30 -6.79
N PHE A 80 -8.69 0.00 -7.09
CA PHE A 80 -7.46 -0.79 -6.99
C PHE A 80 -6.40 -0.34 -8.01
N ALA A 81 -6.80 0.03 -9.22
CA ALA A 81 -5.92 0.63 -10.21
C ALA A 81 -5.36 1.99 -9.73
N ALA A 82 -6.19 2.81 -9.08
CA ALA A 82 -5.75 4.07 -8.50
C ALA A 82 -4.74 3.86 -7.36
N TYR A 83 -4.96 2.88 -6.47
CA TYR A 83 -4.02 2.53 -5.40
C TYR A 83 -2.67 2.06 -5.94
N GLU A 84 -2.67 1.21 -6.97
CA GLU A 84 -1.43 0.79 -7.62
C GLU A 84 -0.67 2.00 -8.21
N LYS A 85 -1.37 2.91 -8.89
CA LYS A 85 -0.77 4.13 -9.43
C LYS A 85 -0.18 5.04 -8.33
N ILE A 86 -0.82 5.11 -7.16
CA ILE A 86 -0.32 5.85 -6.00
C ILE A 86 0.99 5.24 -5.51
N LEU A 87 1.03 3.92 -5.30
CA LEU A 87 2.23 3.24 -4.82
C LEU A 87 3.36 3.25 -5.85
N LEU A 88 3.07 3.10 -7.15
CA LEU A 88 4.06 3.23 -8.22
C LEU A 88 4.73 4.60 -8.16
N ARG A 89 3.94 5.66 -7.96
CA ARG A 89 4.47 7.02 -7.83
C ARG A 89 5.31 7.17 -6.58
N TYR A 90 4.86 6.64 -5.44
CA TYR A 90 5.64 6.64 -4.22
C TYR A 90 7.01 5.99 -4.43
N PHE A 91 7.05 4.75 -4.94
CA PHE A 91 8.31 4.03 -5.14
C PHE A 91 9.24 4.74 -6.13
N LYS A 92 8.70 5.36 -7.20
CA LYS A 92 9.49 6.23 -8.09
C LYS A 92 10.10 7.41 -7.36
N ASN A 93 9.29 8.13 -6.58
CA ASN A 93 9.72 9.33 -5.86
C ASN A 93 10.68 9.02 -4.70
N ALA A 94 10.57 7.83 -4.12
CA ALA A 94 11.47 7.32 -3.09
C ALA A 94 12.76 6.70 -3.67
N GLY A 95 12.96 6.75 -4.99
CA GLY A 95 14.22 6.34 -5.63
C GLY A 95 14.41 4.83 -5.76
N TYR A 96 13.35 4.02 -5.67
CA TYR A 96 13.44 2.59 -5.91
C TYR A 96 13.71 2.31 -7.39
N GLY A 97 14.67 1.44 -7.68
CA GLY A 97 15.09 1.13 -9.06
C GLY A 97 14.02 0.44 -9.92
N ASP A 98 13.17 -0.38 -9.31
CA ASP A 98 12.05 -1.05 -9.97
C ASP A 98 10.76 -0.94 -9.12
N PRO A 99 9.95 0.11 -9.35
CA PRO A 99 8.68 0.33 -8.66
C PRO A 99 7.65 -0.80 -8.84
N GLU A 100 7.63 -1.47 -9.99
CA GLU A 100 6.68 -2.55 -10.26
C GLU A 100 7.06 -3.80 -9.45
N ALA A 101 8.35 -4.12 -9.38
CA ALA A 101 8.86 -5.17 -8.50
C ALA A 101 8.54 -4.90 -7.02
N GLN A 102 8.55 -3.64 -6.58
CA GLN A 102 8.14 -3.30 -5.20
C GLN A 102 6.66 -3.63 -4.94
N ILE A 103 5.77 -3.29 -5.86
CA ILE A 103 4.34 -3.61 -5.71
C ILE A 103 4.10 -5.11 -5.77
N ASN A 104 4.80 -5.83 -6.65
CA ASN A 104 4.70 -7.29 -6.72
C ASN A 104 5.20 -7.95 -5.44
N THR A 105 6.26 -7.40 -4.83
CA THR A 105 6.75 -7.82 -3.51
C THR A 105 5.69 -7.59 -2.43
N LEU A 106 5.02 -6.43 -2.41
CA LEU A 106 3.93 -6.17 -1.46
C LEU A 106 2.79 -7.18 -1.60
N ARG A 107 2.25 -7.37 -2.82
CA ARG A 107 1.17 -8.32 -3.12
C ARG A 107 1.54 -9.74 -2.67
N THR A 108 2.75 -10.17 -3.02
CA THR A 108 3.28 -11.49 -2.65
C THR A 108 3.40 -11.63 -1.14
N GLY A 109 3.92 -10.61 -0.44
CA GLY A 109 4.04 -10.62 1.01
C GLY A 109 2.67 -10.76 1.71
N PHE A 110 1.68 -9.99 1.27
CA PHE A 110 0.32 -10.04 1.82
C PHE A 110 -0.35 -11.39 1.55
N ALA A 111 -0.25 -11.90 0.32
CA ALA A 111 -0.77 -13.21 -0.03
C ALA A 111 -0.10 -14.32 0.80
N ASN A 112 1.23 -14.30 0.92
CA ASN A 112 1.98 -15.29 1.68
C ASN A 112 1.63 -15.30 3.18
N LYS A 113 1.33 -14.16 3.78
CA LYS A 113 0.90 -14.10 5.18
C LYS A 113 -0.36 -14.96 5.40
N ILE A 114 -1.39 -14.79 4.57
CA ILE A 114 -2.62 -15.56 4.65
C ILE A 114 -2.43 -17.01 4.18
N SER A 115 -1.62 -17.25 3.15
CA SER A 115 -1.30 -18.61 2.69
C SER A 115 -0.61 -19.43 3.79
N ASN A 116 0.28 -18.80 4.57
CA ASN A 116 0.94 -19.45 5.71
C ASN A 116 -0.05 -19.81 6.81
N ASP A 117 -1.05 -18.96 7.08
CA ASP A 117 -2.13 -19.29 8.00
C ASP A 117 -2.97 -20.46 7.47
N ALA A 118 -3.33 -20.45 6.19
CA ALA A 118 -4.08 -21.52 5.55
C ALA A 118 -3.33 -22.87 5.60
N ALA A 119 -2.00 -22.85 5.45
CA ALA A 119 -1.16 -24.04 5.52
C ALA A 119 -1.00 -24.59 6.95
N LYS A 120 -1.04 -23.73 7.98
CA LYS A 120 -0.84 -24.13 9.38
C LYS A 120 -2.13 -24.47 10.10
N MET A 121 -3.25 -23.91 9.67
CA MET A 121 -4.55 -24.11 10.28
C MET A 121 -5.30 -25.27 9.62
N ARG A 122 -6.19 -25.91 10.39
CA ARG A 122 -7.18 -26.80 9.77
C ARG A 122 -8.11 -25.99 8.84
N PRO A 123 -8.51 -26.52 7.68
CA PRO A 123 -9.34 -25.78 6.72
C PRO A 123 -10.65 -25.22 7.28
N ASP A 124 -11.35 -25.98 8.13
CA ASP A 124 -12.60 -25.55 8.78
C ASP A 124 -12.38 -24.36 9.73
N VAL A 125 -11.29 -24.38 10.50
CA VAL A 125 -10.92 -23.31 11.42
C VAL A 125 -10.46 -22.07 10.65
N PHE A 126 -9.69 -22.26 9.57
CA PHE A 126 -9.26 -21.17 8.70
C PHE A 126 -10.47 -20.47 8.06
N CYS A 127 -11.38 -21.24 7.45
CA CYS A 127 -12.50 -20.67 6.72
C CYS A 127 -13.56 -20.05 7.62
N SER A 128 -13.88 -20.65 8.76
CA SER A 128 -14.77 -20.01 9.75
C SER A 128 -14.22 -18.66 10.25
N ARG A 129 -12.89 -18.52 10.36
CA ARG A 129 -12.23 -17.27 10.77
C ARG A 129 -12.20 -16.22 9.66
N TYR A 130 -11.87 -16.62 8.43
CA TYR A 130 -11.49 -15.67 7.37
C TYR A 130 -12.54 -15.50 6.27
N ALA A 131 -13.33 -16.53 5.93
CA ALA A 131 -14.33 -16.44 4.86
C ALA A 131 -15.39 -15.34 5.08
N PRO A 132 -15.85 -15.03 6.30
CA PRO A 132 -16.79 -13.92 6.52
C PRO A 132 -16.29 -12.55 6.06
N ARG A 133 -14.97 -12.38 5.84
CA ARG A 133 -14.41 -11.15 5.28
C ARG A 133 -14.80 -10.96 3.82
N ILE A 134 -14.94 -12.04 3.05
CA ILE A 134 -15.30 -11.99 1.63
C ILE A 134 -16.74 -11.56 1.47
N THR A 135 -17.66 -12.21 2.20
CA THR A 135 -19.09 -11.89 2.15
C THR A 135 -19.31 -10.42 2.56
N LYS A 136 -18.67 -9.99 3.64
CA LYS A 136 -18.73 -8.59 4.07
C LYS A 136 -18.16 -7.63 3.03
N ALA A 137 -17.02 -7.95 2.41
CA ALA A 137 -16.41 -7.10 1.39
C ALA A 137 -17.27 -7.00 0.12
N ALA A 138 -17.92 -8.08 -0.30
CA ALA A 138 -18.78 -8.12 -1.47
C ALA A 138 -20.01 -7.20 -1.36
N GLU A 139 -20.42 -6.84 -0.15
CA GLU A 139 -21.54 -5.93 0.12
C GLU A 139 -21.08 -4.47 0.35
N MET A 140 -19.76 -4.22 0.42
CA MET A 140 -19.25 -2.88 0.71
C MET A 140 -19.40 -1.93 -0.48
N LYS A 141 -19.88 -0.72 -0.19
CA LYS A 141 -19.71 0.41 -1.10
C LYS A 141 -18.25 0.83 -1.12
N GLN A 142 -17.82 1.43 -2.22
CA GLN A 142 -16.46 1.94 -2.38
C GLN A 142 -16.03 2.86 -1.23
N VAL A 143 -16.93 3.70 -0.70
CA VAL A 143 -16.64 4.58 0.47
C VAL A 143 -16.28 3.80 1.74
N ASP A 144 -16.94 2.66 1.98
CA ASP A 144 -16.67 1.82 3.15
C ASP A 144 -15.36 1.05 2.98
N LEU A 145 -15.08 0.59 1.75
CA LEU A 145 -13.79 -0.01 1.40
C LEU A 145 -12.63 0.99 1.62
N ARG A 146 -12.80 2.26 1.20
CA ARG A 146 -11.80 3.31 1.44
C ARG A 146 -11.59 3.57 2.92
N ARG A 147 -12.67 3.64 3.72
CA ARG A 147 -12.56 3.77 5.18
C ARG A 147 -11.83 2.59 5.81
N TRP A 148 -12.13 1.38 5.36
CA TRP A 148 -11.44 0.18 5.84
C TRP A 148 -9.95 0.20 5.48
N ALA A 149 -9.62 0.56 4.24
CA ALA A 149 -8.23 0.70 3.78
C ALA A 149 -7.47 1.81 4.52
N ALA A 150 -8.13 2.93 4.83
CA ALA A 150 -7.53 4.03 5.59
C ALA A 150 -7.27 3.67 7.07
N THR A 151 -7.86 2.59 7.59
CA THR A 151 -7.72 2.20 8.99
C THR A 151 -6.48 1.32 9.17
N ILE A 152 -5.45 1.87 9.82
CA ILE A 152 -4.20 1.14 10.10
C ILE A 152 -4.31 0.43 11.45
N TYR A 153 -4.38 -0.90 11.42
CA TYR A 153 -4.42 -1.72 12.62
C TYR A 153 -3.00 -2.12 13.06
N PRO A 154 -2.68 -2.18 14.37
CA PRO A 154 -1.38 -2.64 14.84
C PRO A 154 -1.00 -4.05 14.35
N SER A 155 -1.99 -4.93 14.16
CA SER A 155 -1.81 -6.28 13.64
C SER A 155 -1.50 -6.34 12.13
N HIS A 156 -1.73 -5.23 11.43
CA HIS A 156 -1.51 -5.11 10.00
C HIS A 156 -0.95 -3.70 9.70
N PRO A 157 0.32 -3.45 10.04
CA PRO A 157 0.96 -2.16 9.80
C PRO A 157 1.18 -1.91 8.29
N VAL A 158 1.52 -0.68 7.94
CA VAL A 158 2.07 -0.32 6.62
C VAL A 158 3.58 -0.56 6.57
N SER A 159 4.13 -0.76 5.37
CA SER A 159 5.55 -1.04 5.16
C SER A 159 6.48 0.16 5.33
N ALA A 160 5.95 1.39 5.20
CA ALA A 160 6.67 2.62 5.48
C ALA A 160 5.93 3.44 6.55
N PRO A 161 6.65 4.15 7.44
CA PRO A 161 6.02 4.98 8.48
C PRO A 161 5.19 6.10 7.86
N LEU A 162 4.17 6.58 8.58
CA LEU A 162 3.45 7.78 8.16
C LEU A 162 4.36 9.02 8.27
N CYS A 163 4.23 9.96 7.34
CA CYS A 163 4.97 11.21 7.40
C CYS A 163 4.54 12.04 8.61
N ALA A 164 5.48 12.78 9.21
CA ALA A 164 5.18 13.71 10.29
C ALA A 164 4.12 14.73 9.82
N GLY A 165 3.02 14.86 10.58
CA GLY A 165 1.85 15.67 10.23
C GLY A 165 0.74 14.96 9.45
N ALA A 166 0.88 13.65 9.18
CA ALA A 166 -0.15 12.83 8.53
C ALA A 166 -1.07 12.08 9.52
N ALA A 167 -0.79 12.15 10.83
CA ALA A 167 -1.69 11.68 11.87
C ALA A 167 -2.76 12.76 12.11
N GLY A 168 -3.89 12.62 11.42
CA GLY A 168 -5.14 13.29 11.76
C GLY A 168 -6.08 12.27 12.41
#